data_AF-A0A5K0ZKJ7-F1
#
_entry.id   AF-A0A5K0ZKJ7-F1
#
_cell.length_a   1.000
_cell.length_b   1.000
_cell.length_c   1.000
_cell.angle_alpha   90.00
_cell.angle_beta   90.00
_cell.angle_gamma   90.00
#
_symmetry.space_group_name_H-M   'P 1'
#
loop_
_entity.id
_entity.type
_entity.pdbx_description
1 polymer ?
#
loop_
_entity_poly.entity_id
_entity_poly.type
_entity_poly.pdbx_seq_one_letter_code
_entity_poly.pdbx_strand_id
1 'polypeptide(L)'
;MVERSWFQFLLKLAFPNWILISRTTIKRDVTKLYEVKKKKLKEYFKGVHSIALTTDMWTSNQQIGYISIVAHFIDHDWTLQKHIIGFSQVEPPHTGKNLANVIAKNIQEWEIKKKIISITVDNASSNDVLVRTLKEILEKSGVNLYQCGKFFHVRCCTHILNLMVQEGLSAIRDELGKIREVVKYIKCSPSSLHNFHVIVDEFEIR
;
A
#
# COMPACT_ATOMS: atom_id res chain seq x y z
N MET A 1 7.63 -21.70 9.83
CA MET A 1 6.24 -22.07 10.14
C MET A 1 5.88 -23.40 9.48
N VAL A 2 5.98 -23.49 8.14
CA VAL A 2 5.77 -24.72 7.34
C VAL A 2 6.53 -25.97 7.78
N GLU A 3 7.75 -25.83 8.31
CA GLU A 3 8.57 -26.95 8.77
C GLU A 3 8.32 -27.33 10.24
N ARG A 4 7.45 -26.62 10.98
CA ARG A 4 7.16 -26.96 12.38
C ARG A 4 6.26 -28.18 12.49
N SER A 5 6.59 -29.10 13.41
CA SER A 5 5.88 -30.38 13.60
C SER A 5 4.37 -30.25 13.73
N TRP A 6 3.88 -29.30 14.55
CA TRP A 6 2.45 -29.07 14.75
C TRP A 6 1.73 -28.62 13.47
N PHE A 7 2.40 -27.81 12.64
CA PHE A 7 1.83 -27.31 11.39
C PHE A 7 1.75 -28.43 10.34
N GLN A 8 2.77 -29.29 10.30
CA GLN A 8 2.76 -30.48 9.46
C GLN A 8 1.67 -31.47 9.89
N PHE A 9 1.48 -31.66 11.21
CA PHE A 9 0.41 -32.50 11.74
C PHE A 9 -0.97 -31.98 11.32
N LEU A 10 -1.21 -30.68 11.48
CA LEU A 10 -2.45 -30.04 11.03
C LEU A 10 -2.69 -30.23 9.52
N LEU A 11 -1.66 -30.04 8.69
CA LEU A 11 -1.78 -30.22 7.24
C LEU A 11 -2.04 -31.67 6.83
N LYS A 12 -1.43 -32.65 7.52
CA LYS A 12 -1.72 -34.07 7.28
C LYS A 12 -3.13 -34.47 7.72
N LEU A 13 -3.65 -33.86 8.78
CA LEU A 13 -5.05 -34.08 9.19
C LEU A 13 -6.04 -33.54 8.16
N ALA A 14 -5.82 -32.32 7.67
CA ALA A 14 -6.70 -31.69 6.69
C ALA A 14 -6.54 -32.30 5.28
N PHE A 15 -5.32 -32.73 4.93
CA PHE A 15 -4.97 -33.25 3.62
C PHE A 15 -4.09 -34.51 3.79
N PRO A 16 -4.69 -35.72 3.87
CA PRO A 16 -3.97 -36.97 4.18
C PRO A 16 -2.82 -37.29 3.21
N ASN A 17 -2.95 -36.86 1.95
CA ASN A 17 -1.93 -37.05 0.90
C ASN A 17 -0.89 -35.92 0.84
N TRP A 18 -0.88 -35.01 1.82
CA TRP A 18 0.05 -33.89 1.83
C TRP A 18 1.47 -34.36 2.12
N ILE A 19 2.40 -33.92 1.27
CA ILE A 19 3.84 -34.18 1.38
C ILE A 19 4.51 -32.91 1.91
N LEU A 20 5.49 -33.08 2.79
CA LEU A 20 6.26 -31.97 3.33
C LEU A 20 6.98 -31.22 2.21
N ILE A 21 6.70 -29.92 2.10
CA ILE A 21 7.39 -29.01 1.19
C ILE A 21 8.33 -28.13 2.03
N SER A 22 9.63 -28.17 1.72
CA SER A 22 10.61 -27.36 2.43
C SER A 22 10.38 -25.86 2.18
N ARG A 23 10.82 -25.01 3.11
CA ARG A 23 10.80 -23.55 2.93
C ARG A 23 11.54 -23.11 1.66
N THR A 24 12.65 -23.78 1.32
CA THR A 24 13.43 -23.51 0.11
C THR A 24 12.63 -23.80 -1.15
N THR A 25 11.91 -24.93 -1.16
CA THR A 25 11.03 -25.31 -2.27
C THR A 25 9.89 -24.31 -2.44
N ILE A 26 9.21 -23.92 -1.36
CA ILE A 26 8.14 -22.91 -1.40
C ILE A 26 8.67 -21.58 -1.94
N LYS A 27 9.81 -21.10 -1.42
CA LYS A 27 10.42 -19.84 -1.90
C LYS A 27 10.69 -19.90 -3.41
N ARG A 28 11.34 -20.97 -3.87
CA ARG A 28 11.64 -21.19 -5.29
C ARG A 28 10.37 -21.19 -6.14
N ASP A 29 9.34 -21.91 -5.71
CA ASP A 29 8.12 -22.09 -6.48
C ASP A 29 7.27 -20.81 -6.52
N VAL A 30 7.20 -20.05 -5.41
CA VAL A 30 6.59 -18.71 -5.36
C VAL A 30 7.33 -17.73 -6.27
N THR A 31 8.67 -17.71 -6.23
CA THR A 31 9.45 -16.85 -7.14
C THR A 31 9.24 -17.22 -8.60
N LYS A 32 9.24 -18.51 -8.94
CA LYS A 32 8.92 -18.98 -10.30
C LYS A 32 7.53 -18.55 -10.74
N LEU A 33 6.52 -18.72 -9.87
CA LEU A 33 5.15 -18.31 -10.16
C LEU A 33 5.05 -16.80 -10.39
N TYR A 34 5.74 -16.01 -9.56
CA TYR A 34 5.83 -14.57 -9.72
C TYR A 34 6.43 -14.19 -11.08
N GLU A 35 7.57 -14.76 -11.48
CA GLU A 35 8.18 -14.45 -12.78
C GLU A 35 7.27 -14.80 -13.97
N VAL A 36 6.60 -15.95 -13.90
CA VAL A 36 5.61 -16.36 -14.92
C VAL A 36 4.45 -15.37 -14.99
N LYS A 37 3.90 -14.98 -13.84
CA LYS A 37 2.79 -14.01 -13.77
C LYS A 37 3.22 -12.61 -14.19
N LYS A 38 4.42 -12.17 -13.81
CA LYS A 38 5.02 -10.89 -14.24
C LYS A 38 5.15 -10.82 -15.75
N LYS A 39 5.68 -11.88 -16.38
CA LYS A 39 5.79 -11.97 -17.85
C LYS A 39 4.42 -11.89 -18.53
N LYS A 40 3.43 -12.64 -18.03
CA LYS A 40 2.05 -12.60 -18.56
C LYS A 40 1.43 -11.21 -18.44
N LEU A 41 1.59 -10.55 -17.29
CA LEU A 41 1.05 -9.21 -17.07
C LEU A 41 1.77 -8.15 -17.92
N LYS A 42 3.09 -8.26 -18.11
CA LYS A 42 3.84 -7.41 -19.06
C LYS A 42 3.30 -7.55 -20.49
N GLU A 43 3.04 -8.78 -20.94
CA GLU A 43 2.45 -9.01 -22.26
C GLU A 43 1.07 -8.37 -22.37
N TYR A 44 0.25 -8.53 -21.33
CA TYR A 44 -1.07 -7.92 -21.23
C TYR A 44 -1.00 -6.39 -21.32
N PHE A 45 -0.04 -5.75 -20.64
CA PHE A 45 0.14 -4.30 -20.69
C PHE A 45 0.41 -3.76 -22.09
N LYS A 46 0.89 -4.56 -23.04
CA LYS A 46 1.06 -4.10 -24.44
C LYS A 46 -0.27 -3.70 -25.08
N GLY A 47 -1.36 -4.40 -24.76
CA GLY A 47 -2.72 -4.10 -25.24
C GLY A 47 -3.42 -2.96 -24.50
N VAL A 48 -2.96 -2.61 -23.29
CA VAL A 48 -3.58 -1.56 -22.47
C VAL A 48 -3.28 -0.16 -23.04
N HIS A 49 -4.31 0.66 -23.25
CA HIS A 49 -4.13 2.01 -23.79
C HIS A 49 -3.64 3.02 -22.74
N SER A 50 -4.26 3.02 -21.55
CA SER A 50 -4.01 4.02 -20.51
C SER A 50 -3.95 3.38 -19.13
N ILE A 51 -3.02 3.86 -18.31
CA ILE A 51 -2.75 3.38 -16.96
C ILE A 51 -2.69 4.58 -16.01
N ALA A 52 -3.52 4.54 -14.98
CA ALA A 52 -3.41 5.41 -13.82
C ALA A 52 -2.61 4.70 -12.73
N LEU A 53 -1.71 5.41 -12.06
CA LEU A 53 -0.95 4.86 -10.94
C LEU A 53 -1.57 5.33 -9.62
N THR A 54 -1.53 4.49 -8.60
CA THR A 54 -1.61 4.95 -7.21
C THR A 54 -0.35 4.52 -6.50
N THR A 55 0.20 5.37 -5.63
CA THR A 55 1.34 5.01 -4.79
C THR A 55 1.05 5.36 -3.34
N ASP A 56 1.52 4.51 -2.46
CA ASP A 56 1.50 4.74 -1.02
C ASP A 56 2.86 4.40 -0.44
N MET A 57 3.30 5.18 0.54
CA MET A 57 4.58 5.02 1.22
C MET A 57 4.35 5.12 2.72
N TRP A 58 4.82 4.09 3.43
CA TRP A 58 4.69 4.04 4.89
C TRP A 58 5.98 3.53 5.50
N THR A 59 6.18 3.93 6.75
CA THR A 59 7.26 3.42 7.60
C THR A 59 6.69 2.31 8.49
N SER A 60 7.27 1.12 8.41
CA SER A 60 6.91 -0.01 9.27
C SER A 60 7.28 0.23 10.73
N ASN A 61 6.77 -0.61 11.64
CA ASN A 61 7.15 -0.59 13.06
C ASN A 61 8.65 -0.84 13.31
N GLN A 62 9.36 -1.40 12.33
CA GLN A 62 10.82 -1.60 12.35
C GLN A 62 11.59 -0.40 11.79
N GLN A 63 10.94 0.74 11.57
CA GLN A 63 11.52 1.95 10.95
C GLN A 63 11.99 1.75 9.51
N ILE A 64 11.50 0.72 8.82
CA ILE A 64 11.79 0.45 7.41
C ILE A 64 10.71 1.08 6.55
N GLY A 65 11.10 1.92 5.58
CA GLY A 65 10.20 2.52 4.60
C GLY A 65 9.86 1.56 3.47
N TYR A 66 8.58 1.44 3.13
CA TYR A 66 8.09 0.66 2.00
C TYR A 66 7.28 1.55 1.07
N ILE A 67 7.37 1.27 -0.23
CA ILE A 67 6.51 1.87 -1.25
C ILE A 67 5.74 0.76 -1.96
N SER A 68 4.45 1.00 -2.20
CA SER A 68 3.60 0.18 -3.06
C SER A 68 3.15 1.02 -4.24
N ILE A 69 3.25 0.46 -5.45
CA ILE A 69 2.84 1.08 -6.71
C ILE A 69 1.82 0.16 -7.37
N VAL A 70 0.62 0.69 -7.59
CA VAL A 70 -0.48 -0.05 -8.20
C VAL A 70 -0.83 0.58 -9.54
N ALA A 71 -0.90 -0.24 -10.59
CA ALA A 71 -1.43 0.13 -11.89
C ALA A 71 -2.93 -0.14 -11.94
N HIS A 72 -3.68 0.86 -12.39
CA HIS A 72 -5.12 0.79 -12.62
C HIS A 72 -5.39 1.06 -14.10
N PHE A 73 -6.19 0.21 -14.71
CA PHE A 73 -6.61 0.37 -16.11
C PHE A 73 -7.95 -0.33 -16.35
N ILE A 74 -8.60 0.03 -17.45
CA ILE A 74 -9.81 -0.64 -17.93
C ILE A 74 -9.41 -1.65 -19.00
N ASP A 75 -9.88 -2.88 -18.89
CA ASP A 75 -9.62 -3.92 -19.89
C ASP A 75 -10.62 -3.90 -21.06
N HIS A 76 -10.49 -4.88 -21.95
CA HIS A 76 -11.37 -5.04 -23.12
C HIS A 76 -12.82 -5.39 -22.75
N ASP A 77 -13.04 -5.96 -21.58
CA ASP A 77 -14.36 -6.31 -21.05
C ASP A 77 -14.96 -5.16 -20.23
N TRP A 78 -14.40 -3.94 -20.36
CA TRP A 78 -14.81 -2.74 -19.63
C TRP A 78 -14.75 -2.90 -18.10
N THR A 79 -13.85 -3.75 -17.62
CA THR A 79 -13.67 -4.03 -16.20
C THR A 79 -12.44 -3.31 -15.66
N LEU A 80 -12.58 -2.72 -14.47
CA LEU A 80 -11.48 -2.07 -13.77
C LEU A 80 -10.52 -3.12 -13.21
N GLN A 81 -9.29 -3.12 -13.72
CA GLN A 81 -8.21 -3.97 -13.24
C GLN A 81 -7.25 -3.20 -12.34
N LYS A 82 -6.72 -3.88 -11.32
CA LYS A 82 -5.80 -3.31 -10.32
C LYS A 82 -4.67 -4.30 -10.06
N HIS A 83 -3.44 -3.90 -10.36
CA HIS A 83 -2.27 -4.76 -10.17
C HIS A 83 -1.15 -4.02 -9.44
N ILE A 84 -0.65 -4.63 -8.36
CA ILE A 84 0.60 -4.17 -7.72
C ILE A 84 1.73 -4.46 -8.69
N ILE A 85 2.37 -3.41 -9.18
CA ILE A 85 3.50 -3.48 -10.10
C ILE A 85 4.82 -3.19 -9.39
N GLY A 86 4.79 -2.52 -8.25
CA GLY A 86 5.96 -2.28 -7.42
C GLY A 86 5.63 -2.49 -5.95
N PHE A 87 6.46 -3.26 -5.26
CA PHE A 87 6.48 -3.32 -3.80
C PHE A 87 7.93 -3.47 -3.36
N SER A 88 8.49 -2.44 -2.77
CA SER A 88 9.92 -2.44 -2.42
C SER A 88 10.20 -1.63 -1.17
N GLN A 89 11.22 -2.05 -0.45
CA GLN A 89 11.87 -1.24 0.57
C GLN A 89 12.51 -0.01 -0.09
N VAL A 90 12.35 1.15 0.54
CA VAL A 90 12.98 2.41 0.14
C VAL A 90 13.88 2.85 1.28
N GLU A 91 15.19 2.88 1.01
CA GLU A 91 16.16 3.39 1.96
C GLU A 91 15.98 4.91 2.17
N PRO A 92 16.19 5.41 3.39
CA PRO A 92 16.28 6.84 3.63
C PRO A 92 17.38 7.50 2.77
N PRO A 93 17.21 8.76 2.34
CA PRO A 93 16.10 9.64 2.69
C PRO A 93 14.87 9.45 1.78
N HIS A 94 13.67 9.48 2.37
CA HIS A 94 12.38 9.35 1.66
C HIS A 94 11.95 10.66 0.98
N THR A 95 12.86 11.29 0.24
CA THR A 95 12.57 12.53 -0.48
C THR A 95 11.66 12.27 -1.68
N GLY A 96 10.87 13.27 -2.08
CA GLY A 96 10.05 13.17 -3.29
C GLY A 96 10.84 12.81 -4.55
N LYS A 97 12.09 13.30 -4.67
CA LYS A 97 12.99 12.94 -5.79
C LYS A 97 13.36 11.45 -5.79
N ASN A 98 13.70 10.89 -4.62
CA ASN A 98 14.05 9.48 -4.50
C ASN A 98 12.85 8.59 -4.82
N LEU A 99 11.67 8.92 -4.29
CA LEU A 99 10.43 8.20 -4.58
C LEU A 99 10.07 8.27 -6.07
N ALA A 100 10.23 9.44 -6.70
CA ALA A 100 10.02 9.61 -8.14
C ALA A 100 10.94 8.69 -8.97
N ASN A 101 12.21 8.56 -8.59
CA ASN A 101 13.15 7.66 -9.25
C ASN A 101 12.76 6.18 -9.09
N VAL A 102 12.30 5.78 -7.90
CA VAL A 102 11.79 4.41 -7.67
C VAL A 102 10.58 4.12 -8.56
N ILE A 103 9.64 5.07 -8.66
CA ILE A 103 8.46 4.93 -9.52
C ILE A 103 8.85 4.90 -10.99
N ALA A 104 9.75 5.78 -11.43
CA ALA A 104 10.25 5.82 -12.81
C ALA A 104 10.94 4.52 -13.21
N LYS A 105 11.75 3.92 -12.31
CA LYS A 105 12.37 2.61 -12.52
C LYS A 105 11.31 1.53 -12.70
N ASN A 106 10.26 1.51 -11.88
CA ASN A 106 9.16 0.56 -12.06
C ASN A 106 8.44 0.77 -13.40
N ILE A 107 8.12 2.02 -13.78
CA ILE A 107 7.50 2.33 -15.07
C ILE A 107 8.35 1.81 -16.24
N GLN A 108 9.68 1.96 -16.16
CA GLN A 108 10.60 1.44 -17.15
C GLN A 108 10.65 -0.09 -17.14
N GLU A 109 10.78 -0.72 -15.97
CA GLU A 109 10.79 -2.18 -15.82
C GLU A 109 9.54 -2.82 -16.39
N TRP A 110 8.37 -2.18 -16.27
CA TRP A 110 7.10 -2.69 -16.80
C TRP A 110 6.82 -2.27 -18.25
N GLU A 111 7.68 -1.44 -18.86
CA GLU A 111 7.54 -0.97 -20.25
C GLU A 111 6.23 -0.19 -20.52
N ILE A 112 5.68 0.44 -19.47
CA ILE A 112 4.38 1.15 -19.51
C ILE A 112 4.52 2.67 -19.65
N LYS A 113 5.72 3.16 -19.88
CA LYS A 113 6.08 4.58 -19.89
C LYS A 113 5.17 5.48 -20.73
N LYS A 114 4.78 5.05 -21.95
CA LYS A 114 3.91 5.82 -22.86
C LYS A 114 2.41 5.70 -22.54
N LYS A 115 2.05 4.88 -21.54
CA LYS A 115 0.66 4.56 -21.18
C LYS A 115 0.22 5.28 -19.90
N ILE A 116 1.14 5.92 -19.17
CA ILE A 116 0.82 6.59 -17.92
C ILE A 116 0.04 7.89 -18.18
N ILE A 117 -1.15 7.99 -17.60
CA ILE A 117 -2.02 9.18 -17.72
C ILE A 117 -2.06 10.03 -16.45
N SER A 118 -1.95 9.41 -15.28
CA SER A 118 -2.02 10.09 -13.99
C SER A 118 -1.37 9.25 -12.89
N ILE A 119 -1.07 9.91 -11.78
CA ILE A 119 -0.63 9.30 -10.53
C ILE A 119 -1.43 9.90 -9.37
N THR A 120 -1.91 9.02 -8.49
CA THR A 120 -2.56 9.37 -7.24
C THR A 120 -1.60 9.14 -6.08
N VAL A 121 -1.41 10.17 -5.27
CA VAL A 121 -0.57 10.18 -4.07
C VAL A 121 -1.39 10.73 -2.90
N ASP A 122 -0.97 10.46 -1.67
CA ASP A 122 -1.53 11.17 -0.51
C ASP A 122 -1.21 12.68 -0.56
N ASN A 123 -1.78 13.44 0.37
CA ASN A 123 -1.65 14.90 0.36
C ASN A 123 -0.41 15.42 1.12
N ALA A 124 0.61 14.59 1.34
CA ALA A 124 1.87 15.04 1.94
C ALA A 124 2.61 16.01 1.00
N SER A 125 3.21 17.06 1.57
CA SER A 125 3.95 18.07 0.79
C SER A 125 5.16 17.50 0.03
N SER A 126 5.77 16.44 0.54
CA SER A 126 6.85 15.71 -0.15
C SER A 126 6.40 15.11 -1.48
N ASN A 127 5.10 14.77 -1.62
CA ASN A 127 4.55 14.19 -2.82
C ASN A 127 4.36 15.22 -3.96
N ASP A 128 4.33 16.51 -3.66
CA ASP A 128 4.36 17.56 -4.69
C ASP A 128 5.68 17.54 -5.46
N VAL A 129 6.78 17.39 -4.72
CA VAL A 129 8.11 17.24 -5.30
C VAL A 129 8.21 15.93 -6.08
N LEU A 130 7.66 14.83 -5.55
CA LEU A 130 7.60 13.54 -6.25
C LEU A 130 6.92 13.68 -7.60
N VAL A 131 5.69 14.18 -7.63
CA VAL A 131 4.89 14.22 -8.86
C VAL A 131 5.52 15.16 -9.89
N ARG A 132 6.04 16.32 -9.45
CA ARG A 132 6.78 17.23 -10.35
C ARG A 132 8.02 16.56 -10.93
N THR A 133 8.84 15.93 -10.11
CA THR A 133 10.06 15.25 -10.56
C THR A 133 9.73 14.06 -11.49
N LEU A 134 8.69 13.28 -11.19
CA LEU A 134 8.27 12.19 -12.06
C LEU A 134 7.77 12.70 -13.42
N LYS A 135 6.99 13.78 -13.42
CA LYS A 135 6.53 14.46 -14.64
C LYS A 135 7.71 14.88 -15.52
N GLU A 136 8.69 15.57 -14.94
CA GLU A 136 9.92 15.98 -15.65
C GLU A 136 10.70 14.78 -16.21
N ILE A 137 10.81 13.69 -15.44
CA ILE A 137 11.49 12.46 -15.88
C ILE A 137 10.81 11.87 -17.10
N LEU A 138 9.46 11.84 -17.14
CA LEU A 138 8.67 11.30 -18.24
C LEU A 138 8.71 12.19 -19.49
N GLU A 139 8.63 13.51 -19.33
CA GLU A 139 8.68 14.48 -20.43
C GLU A 139 10.05 14.51 -21.11
N LYS A 140 11.16 14.59 -20.35
CA LYS A 140 12.54 14.50 -20.88
C LYS A 140 12.82 13.21 -21.64
N SER A 141 12.03 12.21 -21.31
CA SER A 141 12.04 10.87 -21.82
C SER A 141 11.22 10.68 -23.11
N GLY A 142 10.61 11.75 -23.63
CA GLY A 142 9.78 11.76 -24.83
C GLY A 142 8.32 11.31 -24.62
N VAL A 143 7.81 11.32 -23.38
CA VAL A 143 6.39 11.02 -23.12
C VAL A 143 5.58 12.30 -23.19
N ASN A 144 4.59 12.32 -24.08
CA ASN A 144 3.59 13.39 -24.12
C ASN A 144 2.45 13.04 -23.17
N LEU A 145 2.48 13.62 -21.97
CA LEU A 145 1.41 13.42 -20.99
C LEU A 145 0.10 14.04 -21.48
N TYR A 146 -1.01 13.38 -21.15
CA TYR A 146 -2.36 13.83 -21.50
C TYR A 146 -2.59 15.28 -21.07
N GLN A 147 -3.06 16.13 -21.99
CA GLN A 147 -3.24 17.57 -21.80
C GLN A 147 -2.03 18.26 -21.14
N CYS A 148 -0.82 17.99 -21.63
CA CYS A 148 0.44 18.55 -21.10
C CYS A 148 0.62 18.29 -19.59
N GLY A 149 0.08 17.17 -19.11
CA GLY A 149 0.12 16.75 -17.71
C GLY A 149 -0.72 17.60 -16.76
N LYS A 150 -1.75 18.33 -17.25
CA LYS A 150 -2.69 19.10 -16.41
C LYS A 150 -3.39 18.22 -15.36
N PHE A 151 -3.70 16.97 -15.73
CA PHE A 151 -4.38 16.00 -14.87
C PHE A 151 -3.45 14.89 -14.35
N PHE A 152 -2.14 15.12 -14.40
CA PHE A 152 -1.19 14.10 -13.99
C PHE A 152 -1.22 13.83 -12.49
N HIS A 153 -1.45 14.88 -11.68
CA HIS A 153 -1.52 14.77 -10.23
C HIS A 153 -2.96 14.61 -9.74
N VAL A 154 -3.27 13.48 -9.14
CA VAL A 154 -4.53 13.25 -8.42
C VAL A 154 -4.24 13.14 -6.92
N ARG A 155 -5.02 13.85 -6.10
CA ARG A 155 -4.91 13.76 -4.64
C ARG A 155 -5.77 12.63 -4.11
N CYS A 156 -5.29 11.95 -3.08
CA CYS A 156 -6.05 10.91 -2.42
C CYS A 156 -7.28 11.47 -1.69
N CYS A 157 -8.49 11.10 -2.12
CA CYS A 157 -9.74 11.55 -1.51
C CYS A 157 -9.87 11.12 -0.03
N THR A 158 -9.41 9.93 0.33
CA THR A 158 -9.47 9.46 1.73
C THR A 158 -8.58 10.31 2.64
N HIS A 159 -7.45 10.78 2.12
CA HIS A 159 -6.60 11.70 2.86
C HIS A 159 -7.26 13.08 3.03
N ILE A 160 -7.92 13.59 2.00
CA ILE A 160 -8.71 14.84 2.09
C ILE A 160 -9.81 14.69 3.15
N LEU A 161 -10.55 13.59 3.13
CA LEU A 161 -11.58 13.30 4.13
C LEU A 161 -10.98 13.22 5.54
N ASN A 162 -9.83 12.57 5.70
CA ASN A 162 -9.14 12.53 6.98
C ASN A 162 -8.76 13.95 7.44
N LEU A 163 -8.24 14.81 6.57
CA LEU A 163 -7.94 16.20 6.92
C LEU A 163 -9.19 16.95 7.39
N MET A 164 -10.33 16.79 6.72
CA MET A 164 -11.60 17.39 7.14
C MET A 164 -12.05 16.86 8.51
N VAL A 165 -11.92 15.56 8.76
CA VAL A 165 -12.24 14.95 10.05
C VAL A 165 -11.30 15.46 11.15
N GLN A 166 -9.99 15.53 10.90
CA GLN A 166 -9.03 16.06 11.88
C GLN A 166 -9.33 17.52 12.23
N GLU A 167 -9.71 18.33 11.25
CA GLU A 167 -10.14 19.71 11.47
C GLU A 167 -11.41 19.75 12.33
N GLY A 168 -12.41 18.93 12.04
CA GLY A 168 -13.62 18.83 12.87
C GLY A 168 -13.34 18.36 14.31
N LEU A 169 -12.48 17.34 14.47
CA LEU A 169 -12.05 16.86 15.79
C LEU A 169 -11.25 17.91 16.57
N SER A 170 -10.61 18.85 15.87
CA SER A 170 -9.87 19.93 16.52
C SER A 170 -10.78 20.86 17.34
N ALA A 171 -12.07 20.96 16.97
CA ALA A 171 -13.07 21.76 17.68
C ALA A 171 -13.49 21.16 19.02
N ILE A 172 -13.31 19.85 19.22
CA ILE A 172 -13.63 19.10 20.45
C ILE A 172 -12.38 18.48 21.08
N ARG A 173 -11.23 19.11 20.86
CA ARG A 173 -9.90 18.58 21.21
C ARG A 173 -9.79 18.29 22.71
N ASP A 174 -10.37 19.13 23.55
CA ASP A 174 -10.26 19.02 25.01
C ASP A 174 -11.04 17.82 25.54
N GLU A 175 -12.26 17.60 25.05
CA GLU A 175 -13.08 16.41 25.36
C GLU A 175 -12.38 15.13 24.88
N LEU A 176 -11.85 15.15 23.66
CA LEU A 176 -11.07 14.02 23.14
C LEU A 176 -9.82 13.74 23.97
N GLY A 177 -9.18 14.78 24.49
CA GLY A 177 -8.04 14.66 25.42
C GLY A 177 -8.41 13.89 26.68
N LYS A 178 -9.52 14.27 27.33
CA LYS A 178 -10.04 13.57 28.52
C LYS A 178 -10.34 12.10 28.24
N ILE A 179 -11.03 11.81 27.12
CA ILE A 179 -11.34 10.43 26.72
C ILE A 179 -10.05 9.63 26.48
N ARG A 180 -9.05 10.20 25.80
CA ARG A 180 -7.77 9.54 25.54
C ARG A 180 -7.03 9.19 26.83
N GLU A 181 -7.01 10.07 27.83
CA GLU A 181 -6.40 9.79 29.13
C GLU A 181 -7.12 8.66 29.88
N VAL A 182 -8.46 8.62 29.83
CA VAL A 182 -9.24 7.51 30.39
C VAL A 182 -8.89 6.19 29.69
N VAL A 183 -8.88 6.16 28.36
CA VAL A 183 -8.51 4.95 27.58
C VAL A 183 -7.08 4.51 27.91
N LYS A 184 -6.15 5.46 28.06
CA LYS A 184 -4.77 5.19 28.42
C LYS A 184 -4.66 4.59 29.83
N TYR A 185 -5.42 5.11 30.80
CA TYR A 185 -5.49 4.55 32.15
C TYR A 185 -6.04 3.12 32.14
N ILE A 186 -7.16 2.88 31.44
CA ILE A 186 -7.78 1.55 31.32
C ILE A 186 -6.79 0.54 30.71
N LYS A 187 -6.07 0.93 29.66
CA LYS A 187 -5.11 0.06 28.96
C LYS A 187 -3.73 -0.03 29.61
N CYS A 188 -3.48 0.69 30.71
CA CYS A 188 -2.17 0.75 31.32
C CYS A 188 -1.76 -0.57 31.99
N SER A 189 -2.72 -1.35 32.50
CA SER A 189 -2.45 -2.65 33.12
C SER A 189 -3.61 -3.64 32.93
N PRO A 190 -3.36 -4.96 33.00
CA PRO A 190 -4.42 -5.97 33.01
C PRO A 190 -5.42 -5.76 34.15
N SER A 191 -4.96 -5.33 35.32
CA SER A 191 -5.81 -5.06 36.48
C SER A 191 -6.75 -3.87 36.25
N SER A 192 -6.25 -2.79 35.65
CA SER A 192 -7.06 -1.61 35.28
C SER A 192 -8.14 -1.97 34.26
N LEU A 193 -7.81 -2.80 33.27
CA LEU A 193 -8.75 -3.32 32.28
C LEU A 193 -9.82 -4.22 32.93
N HIS A 194 -9.40 -5.11 33.84
CA HIS A 194 -10.33 -5.98 34.57
C HIS A 194 -11.31 -5.18 35.42
N ASN A 195 -10.83 -4.20 36.19
CA ASN A 195 -11.67 -3.32 36.99
C ASN A 195 -12.68 -2.55 36.12
N PHE A 196 -12.26 -2.11 34.93
CA PHE A 196 -13.17 -1.47 33.98
C PHE A 196 -14.27 -2.43 33.50
N HIS A 197 -13.94 -3.68 33.17
CA HIS A 197 -14.95 -4.67 32.79
C HIS A 197 -15.96 -4.96 33.92
N VAL A 198 -15.49 -5.09 35.16
CA VAL A 198 -16.37 -5.25 36.32
C VAL A 198 -17.37 -4.10 36.45
N ILE A 199 -16.90 -2.87 36.29
CA ILE A 199 -17.76 -1.67 36.33
C ILE A 199 -18.77 -1.69 35.16
N VAL A 200 -18.34 -2.00 33.94
CA VAL A 200 -19.23 -2.06 32.77
C VAL A 200 -20.36 -3.08 32.98
N ASP A 201 -20.03 -4.24 33.54
CA ASP A 201 -21.00 -5.31 33.85
C ASP A 201 -21.97 -4.89 34.98
N GLU A 202 -21.49 -4.16 36.00
CA GLU A 202 -22.31 -3.66 37.11
C GLU A 202 -23.34 -2.60 36.68
N PHE A 203 -22.98 -1.75 35.70
CA PHE A 203 -23.84 -0.67 35.21
C PHE A 203 -24.70 -1.03 33.98
N GLU A 204 -24.69 -2.29 33.54
CA GLU A 204 -25.40 -2.77 32.34
C GLU A 204 -25.13 -1.93 31.07
N ILE A 205 -23.94 -1.33 30.95
CA ILE A 205 -23.58 -0.51 29.80
C ILE A 205 -23.26 -1.46 28.63
N ARG A 206 -24.27 -1.75 27.81
CA ARG A 206 -24.14 -2.54 26.57
C ARG A 206 -23.74 -1.70 25.37
#